data_AF-A0A8J3LI39-F1
#
_entry.id   AF-A0A8J3LI39-F1
#
_cell.length_a   1.000
_cell.length_b   1.000
_cell.length_c   1.000
_cell.angle_alpha   90.00
_cell.angle_beta   90.00
_cell.angle_gamma   90.00
#
_symmetry.space_group_name_H-M   'P 1'
#
loop_
_entity.id
_entity.type
_entity.pdbx_description
1 polymer ?
#
loop_
_entity_poly.entity_id
_entity_poly.type
_entity_poly.pdbx_seq_one_letter_code
_entity_poly.pdbx_strand_id
1 'polypeptide(L)'
;MSDPTTEGYTVSAAEIEGMVRNLCAYALGEPDPLQRYADLTHQQVLFDGIVAAIQLARGRALADLVVSGMPVEQVAAKTNLATVPRVRKLISVAGETERVKAAAAAAKPKKAKAAPVAEPPEPDPESEPSPEPEPEPRSAVAPTPVAESGKRMLTAAEREALGLPVDGPRPAAAKRGVAARFSRRRAGSGRAR
;
A
#
# COMPACT_ATOMS: atom_id res chain seq x y z
N MET A 1 -7.56 7.14 -1.52
CA MET A 1 -7.75 6.03 -2.48
C MET A 1 -6.73 4.97 -2.11
N SER A 2 -7.14 3.76 -1.75
CA SER A 2 -6.17 2.71 -1.33
C SER A 2 -5.34 2.25 -2.51
N ASP A 3 -4.01 2.22 -2.37
CA ASP A 3 -3.11 1.68 -3.39
C ASP A 3 -3.28 0.15 -3.45
N PRO A 4 -3.76 -0.43 -4.56
CA PRO A 4 -3.94 -1.88 -4.66
C PRO A 4 -2.63 -2.65 -4.60
N THR A 5 -1.47 -2.00 -4.75
CA THR A 5 -0.15 -2.63 -4.64
C THR A 5 0.34 -2.78 -3.20
N THR A 6 -0.40 -2.26 -2.22
CA THR A 6 -0.11 -2.41 -0.79
C THR A 6 -1.18 -3.23 -0.07
N GLU A 7 -2.05 -3.93 -0.81
CA GLU A 7 -3.03 -4.85 -0.24
C GLU A 7 -2.33 -5.94 0.60
N GLY A 8 -2.88 -6.25 1.77
CA GLY A 8 -2.27 -7.15 2.74
C GLY A 8 -1.26 -6.49 3.70
N TYR A 9 -0.85 -5.25 3.44
CA TYR A 9 -0.11 -4.45 4.42
C TYR A 9 -1.08 -3.55 5.18
N THR A 10 -1.16 -3.73 6.49
CA THR A 10 -1.98 -2.89 7.37
C THR A 10 -1.09 -2.12 8.32
N VAL A 11 -1.49 -0.88 8.60
CA VAL A 11 -0.84 -0.01 9.60
C VAL A 11 -1.94 0.48 10.53
N SER A 12 -1.71 0.42 11.84
CA SER A 12 -2.69 0.88 12.82
C SER A 12 -2.76 2.41 12.87
N ALA A 13 -3.91 2.95 13.29
CA ALA A 13 -4.06 4.39 13.47
C ALA A 13 -3.07 4.96 14.49
N ALA A 14 -2.72 4.19 15.53
CA ALA A 14 -1.76 4.59 16.55
C ALA A 14 -0.33 4.72 15.99
N GLU A 15 0.08 3.80 15.11
CA GLU A 15 1.38 3.90 14.42
C GLU A 15 1.43 5.12 13.50
N ILE A 16 0.36 5.37 12.72
CA ILE A 16 0.26 6.56 11.86
C ILE A 16 0.34 7.83 12.70
N GLU A 17 -0.41 7.92 13.80
CA GLU A 17 -0.41 9.08 14.68
C GLU A 17 0.97 9.30 15.34
N GLY A 18 1.64 8.21 15.74
CA GLY A 18 3.01 8.25 16.25
C GLY A 18 4.01 8.78 15.22
N MET A 19 3.93 8.31 13.98
CA MET A 19 4.76 8.79 12.88
C MET A 19 4.49 10.25 12.55
N VAL A 20 3.24 10.67 12.45
CA VAL A 20 2.87 12.08 12.20
C VAL A 20 3.37 12.97 13.32
N ARG A 21 3.19 12.58 14.60
CA ARG A 21 3.72 13.36 15.73
C ARG A 21 5.23 13.50 15.68
N ASN A 22 5.95 12.46 15.28
CA ASN A 22 7.41 12.48 15.19
C ASN A 22 7.91 13.32 14.00
N LEU A 23 7.40 13.05 12.81
CA LEU A 23 7.87 13.69 11.57
C LEU A 23 7.37 15.13 11.42
N CYS A 24 6.19 15.45 11.98
CA CYS A 24 5.58 16.78 11.91
C CYS A 24 5.66 17.55 13.24
N ALA A 25 6.51 17.12 14.19
CA ALA A 25 6.58 17.69 15.54
C ALA A 25 6.69 19.23 15.54
N TYR A 26 7.56 19.78 14.66
CA TYR A 26 7.78 21.22 14.52
C TYR A 26 6.50 21.95 14.08
N ALA A 27 5.90 21.50 12.96
CA ALA A 27 4.69 22.12 12.42
C ALA A 27 3.53 22.02 13.42
N LEU A 28 3.36 20.88 14.10
CA LEU A 28 2.32 20.71 15.12
C LEU A 28 2.51 21.61 16.35
N GLY A 29 3.75 21.98 16.66
CA GLY A 29 4.10 22.87 17.76
C GLY A 29 3.99 24.37 17.42
N GLU A 30 3.81 24.74 16.15
CA GLU A 30 3.80 26.13 15.69
C GLU A 30 2.63 26.91 16.30
N PRO A 31 2.87 27.97 17.10
CA PRO A 31 1.80 28.72 17.77
C PRO A 31 0.86 29.47 16.83
N ASP A 32 1.34 29.97 15.68
CA ASP A 32 0.48 30.66 14.71
C ASP A 32 -0.33 29.65 13.87
N PRO A 33 -1.68 29.65 13.95
CA PRO A 33 -2.50 28.70 13.18
C PRO A 33 -2.33 28.82 11.66
N LEU A 34 -2.04 30.02 11.13
CA LEU A 34 -1.83 30.19 9.69
C LEU A 34 -0.51 29.58 9.24
N GLN A 35 0.57 29.84 9.98
CA GLN A 35 1.87 29.24 9.71
C GLN A 35 1.81 27.71 9.87
N ARG A 36 1.18 27.21 10.93
CA ARG A 36 0.95 25.77 11.14
C ARG A 36 0.26 25.11 9.95
N TYR A 37 -0.80 25.75 9.42
CA TYR A 37 -1.50 25.24 8.25
C TYR A 37 -0.59 25.19 7.02
N ALA A 38 0.17 26.26 6.76
CA ALA A 38 1.11 26.30 5.64
C ALA A 38 2.19 25.21 5.75
N ASP A 39 2.77 25.01 6.94
CA ASP A 39 3.81 24.01 7.19
C ASP A 39 3.27 22.58 7.01
N LEU A 40 2.09 22.29 7.56
CA LEU A 40 1.44 20.98 7.39
C LEU A 40 1.09 20.72 5.92
N THR A 41 0.65 21.75 5.18
CA THR A 41 0.38 21.64 3.73
C THR A 41 1.65 21.32 2.95
N HIS A 42 2.75 22.00 3.27
CA HIS A 42 4.06 21.71 2.67
C HIS A 42 4.52 20.29 2.97
N GLN A 43 4.39 19.84 4.22
CA GLN A 43 4.73 18.47 4.62
C GLN A 43 3.87 17.43 3.91
N GLN A 44 2.58 17.69 3.70
CA GLN A 44 1.71 16.80 2.91
C GLN A 44 2.25 16.63 1.49
N VAL A 45 2.59 17.71 0.80
CA VAL A 45 3.17 17.65 -0.56
C VAL A 45 4.48 16.87 -0.58
N LEU A 46 5.33 17.04 0.43
CA LEU A 46 6.56 16.26 0.58
C LEU A 46 6.28 14.76 0.78
N PHE A 47 5.33 14.40 1.63
CA PHE A 47 4.96 12.99 1.84
C PHE A 47 4.37 12.35 0.59
N ASP A 48 3.54 13.08 -0.16
CA ASP A 48 3.04 12.60 -1.46
C ASP A 48 4.20 12.35 -2.44
N GLY A 49 5.20 13.25 -2.47
CA GLY A 49 6.43 13.07 -3.25
C GLY A 49 7.25 11.85 -2.81
N ILE A 50 7.35 11.61 -1.50
CA ILE A 50 8.02 10.43 -0.93
C ILE A 50 7.28 9.14 -1.34
N VAL A 51 5.94 9.12 -1.27
CA VAL A 51 5.13 7.97 -1.71
C VAL A 51 5.40 7.66 -3.19
N ALA A 52 5.41 8.67 -4.05
CA ALA A 52 5.75 8.51 -5.46
C ALA A 52 7.17 7.95 -5.65
N ALA A 53 8.16 8.50 -4.94
CA ALA A 53 9.55 8.02 -5.00
C ALA A 53 9.68 6.55 -4.54
N ILE A 54 8.96 6.15 -3.49
CA ILE A 54 8.90 4.77 -3.01
C ILE A 54 8.28 3.86 -4.07
N GLN A 55 7.19 4.28 -4.72
CA GLN A 55 6.59 3.49 -5.81
C GLN A 55 7.56 3.28 -6.97
N LEU A 56 8.31 4.32 -7.37
CA LEU A 56 9.37 4.21 -8.37
C LEU A 56 10.45 3.21 -7.94
N ALA A 57 10.95 3.32 -6.71
CA ALA A 57 11.96 2.41 -6.18
C ALA A 57 11.47 0.95 -6.13
N ARG A 58 10.22 0.73 -5.71
CA ARG A 58 9.58 -0.61 -5.73
C ARG A 58 9.50 -1.15 -7.16
N GLY A 59 9.08 -0.33 -8.13
CA GLY A 59 9.01 -0.72 -9.54
C GLY A 59 10.37 -1.11 -10.12
N ARG A 60 11.43 -0.36 -9.78
CA ARG A 60 12.81 -0.71 -10.17
C ARG A 60 13.27 -2.04 -9.59
N ALA A 61 13.03 -2.27 -8.30
CA ALA A 61 13.36 -3.53 -7.66
C ALA A 61 12.66 -4.74 -8.33
N LEU A 62 11.39 -4.58 -8.71
CA LEU A 62 10.66 -5.60 -9.47
C LEU A 62 11.26 -5.83 -10.85
N ALA A 63 11.66 -4.76 -11.55
CA ALA A 63 12.32 -4.86 -12.84
C ALA A 63 13.65 -5.61 -12.73
N ASP A 64 14.45 -5.34 -11.70
CA ASP A 64 15.73 -6.02 -11.46
C ASP A 64 15.54 -7.52 -11.26
N LEU A 65 14.50 -7.96 -10.54
CA LEU A 65 14.15 -9.39 -10.41
C LEU A 65 13.82 -10.04 -11.76
N VAL A 66 13.07 -9.35 -12.61
CA VAL A 66 12.73 -9.89 -13.94
C VAL A 66 13.94 -9.93 -14.85
N VAL A 67 14.78 -8.88 -14.83
CA VAL A 67 16.02 -8.80 -15.60
C VAL A 67 17.02 -9.86 -15.16
N SER A 68 17.03 -10.25 -13.87
CA SER A 68 17.83 -11.38 -13.38
C SER A 68 17.29 -12.75 -13.80
N GLY A 69 16.28 -12.81 -14.67
CA GLY A 69 15.72 -14.04 -15.22
C GLY A 69 14.55 -14.63 -14.44
N MET A 70 14.03 -13.94 -13.41
CA MET A 70 12.85 -14.42 -12.70
C MET A 70 11.59 -14.18 -13.54
N PRO A 71 10.76 -15.22 -13.82
CA PRO A 71 9.49 -15.03 -14.50
C PRO A 71 8.58 -14.07 -13.72
N VAL A 72 7.82 -13.23 -14.44
CA VAL A 72 6.98 -12.19 -13.82
C VAL A 72 5.90 -12.80 -12.92
N GLU A 73 5.43 -14.00 -13.26
CA GLU A 73 4.48 -14.80 -12.47
C GLU A 73 5.10 -15.18 -11.12
N GLN A 74 6.37 -15.57 -11.10
CA GLN A 74 7.09 -15.91 -9.87
C GLN A 74 7.38 -14.66 -9.03
N VAL A 75 7.69 -13.53 -9.67
CA VAL A 75 7.83 -12.23 -8.99
C VAL A 75 6.52 -11.86 -8.29
N ALA A 76 5.38 -11.98 -8.98
CA ALA A 76 4.07 -11.66 -8.40
C ALA A 76 3.76 -12.51 -7.17
N ALA A 77 4.05 -13.81 -7.23
CA ALA A 77 3.84 -14.73 -6.11
C ALA A 77 4.73 -14.41 -4.90
N LYS A 78 6.00 -14.03 -5.13
CA LYS A 78 6.97 -13.75 -4.05
C LYS A 78 6.83 -12.37 -3.41
N THR A 79 6.19 -11.41 -4.09
CA THR A 79 6.13 -10.00 -3.65
C THR A 79 4.78 -9.58 -3.08
N ASN A 80 3.88 -10.54 -2.87
CA ASN A 80 2.51 -10.31 -2.39
C ASN A 80 1.72 -9.28 -3.22
N LEU A 81 2.09 -9.07 -4.49
CA LEU A 81 1.39 -8.14 -5.37
C LEU A 81 0.12 -8.75 -5.96
N ALA A 82 -0.25 -9.97 -5.56
CA ALA A 82 -1.40 -10.78 -5.94
C ALA A 82 -1.50 -11.14 -7.43
N THR A 83 -1.20 -10.23 -8.35
CA THR A 83 -1.40 -10.40 -9.79
C THR A 83 -0.26 -9.84 -10.64
N VAL A 84 0.01 -10.48 -11.76
CA VAL A 84 1.00 -10.04 -12.77
C VAL A 84 0.73 -8.61 -13.29
N PRO A 85 -0.51 -8.17 -13.54
CA PRO A 85 -0.80 -6.79 -13.92
C PRO A 85 -0.31 -5.75 -12.90
N ARG A 86 -0.37 -6.04 -11.60
CA ARG A 86 0.12 -5.12 -10.55
C ARG A 86 1.65 -4.98 -10.59
N VAL A 87 2.37 -6.08 -10.83
CA VAL A 87 3.82 -6.06 -11.06
C VAL A 87 4.16 -5.21 -12.28
N ARG A 88 3.52 -5.48 -13.42
CA ARG A 88 3.75 -4.73 -14.67
C ARG A 88 3.43 -3.25 -14.53
N LYS A 89 2.38 -2.89 -13.78
CA LYS A 89 2.03 -1.49 -13.49
C LYS A 89 3.17 -0.77 -12.74
N LEU A 90 3.73 -1.37 -11.68
CA LEU A 90 4.83 -0.76 -10.93
C LEU A 90 6.10 -0.62 -11.76
N ILE A 91 6.44 -1.64 -12.57
CA ILE A 91 7.57 -1.57 -13.51
C ILE A 91 7.36 -0.44 -14.53
N SER A 92 6.12 -0.25 -15.01
CA SER A 92 5.77 0.84 -15.92
C SER A 92 5.89 2.22 -15.26
N VAL A 93 5.37 2.38 -14.03
CA VAL A 93 5.52 3.62 -13.25
C VAL A 93 7.00 3.97 -13.07
N ALA A 94 7.85 2.98 -12.85
CA ALA A 94 9.30 3.16 -12.73
C ALA A 94 10.03 3.48 -14.04
N GLY A 95 9.36 3.40 -15.20
CA GLY A 95 9.97 3.60 -16.52
C GLY A 95 10.85 2.44 -17.01
N GLU A 96 10.77 1.26 -16.37
CA GLU A 96 11.69 0.13 -16.62
C GLU A 96 11.16 -0.87 -17.67
N THR A 97 10.06 -0.54 -18.35
CA THR A 97 9.36 -1.47 -19.26
C THR A 97 10.25 -1.94 -20.40
N GLU A 98 11.03 -1.04 -21.01
CA GLU A 98 11.88 -1.39 -22.15
C GLU A 98 13.08 -2.26 -21.74
N ARG A 99 13.66 -2.00 -20.56
CA ARG A 99 14.74 -2.82 -20.00
C ARG A 99 14.26 -4.25 -19.74
N VAL A 100 13.08 -4.40 -19.15
CA VAL A 100 12.46 -5.72 -18.91
C VAL A 100 12.16 -6.45 -20.21
N LYS A 101 11.61 -5.77 -21.23
CA LYS A 101 11.37 -6.36 -22.55
C LYS A 101 12.66 -6.83 -23.22
N ALA A 102 13.72 -6.04 -23.17
CA ALA A 102 15.02 -6.39 -23.73
C ALA A 102 15.61 -7.64 -23.06
N ALA A 103 15.55 -7.72 -21.72
CA ALA A 103 16.00 -8.89 -20.98
C ALA A 103 15.18 -10.14 -21.33
N ALA A 104 13.85 -10.03 -21.42
CA ALA A 104 12.98 -11.14 -21.80
C ALA A 104 13.23 -11.62 -23.23
N ALA A 105 13.55 -10.72 -24.17
CA ALA A 105 13.92 -11.09 -25.53
C ALA A 105 15.27 -11.82 -25.59
N ALA A 106 16.24 -11.39 -24.79
CA ALA A 106 17.56 -12.04 -24.69
C ALA A 106 17.50 -13.43 -24.05
N ALA A 107 16.56 -13.65 -23.13
CA ALA A 107 16.36 -14.95 -22.46
C ALA A 107 15.67 -15.99 -23.33
N LYS A 108 15.04 -15.61 -24.45
CA LYS A 108 14.43 -16.59 -25.36
C LYS A 108 15.53 -17.46 -25.99
N PRO A 109 15.47 -18.80 -25.87
CA PRO A 109 16.45 -19.66 -26.51
C PRO A 109 16.39 -19.41 -28.02
N LYS A 110 17.54 -19.07 -28.63
CA LYS A 110 17.67 -19.05 -30.08
C LYS A 110 17.32 -20.45 -30.55
N LYS A 111 16.14 -20.60 -31.18
CA LYS A 111 15.69 -21.84 -31.82
C LYS A 111 16.86 -22.33 -32.68
N ALA A 112 17.58 -23.35 -32.22
CA ALA A 112 18.60 -23.99 -33.03
C ALA A 112 17.89 -24.47 -34.28
N LYS A 113 18.36 -24.03 -35.44
CA LYS A 113 17.82 -24.38 -36.75
C LYS A 113 18.00 -25.90 -36.90
N ALA A 114 16.99 -26.67 -36.50
CA ALA A 114 16.93 -28.09 -36.77
C ALA A 114 16.96 -28.26 -38.28
N ALA A 115 17.93 -29.02 -38.77
CA ALA A 115 18.05 -29.41 -40.17
C ALA A 115 16.76 -30.11 -40.62
N PRO A 116 16.31 -29.93 -41.87
CA PRO A 116 15.12 -30.61 -42.38
C PRO A 116 15.42 -32.11 -42.50
N VAL A 117 14.82 -32.91 -41.63
CA VAL A 117 14.79 -34.37 -41.78
C VAL A 117 13.57 -34.68 -42.65
N ALA A 118 13.82 -35.36 -43.76
CA ALA A 118 12.85 -35.68 -44.80
C ALA A 118 11.72 -36.61 -44.33
N GLU A 119 10.51 -36.35 -44.84
CA GLU A 119 9.31 -37.20 -44.87
C GLU A 119 9.34 -38.15 -46.11
N PRO A 120 8.42 -39.13 -46.33
CA PRO A 120 7.38 -39.78 -45.49
C PRO A 120 7.38 -41.37 -45.70
N PRO A 121 6.38 -42.24 -45.35
CA PRO A 121 4.93 -42.21 -45.72
C PRO A 121 3.90 -42.53 -44.59
N GLU A 122 2.62 -42.25 -44.89
CA GLU A 122 1.38 -42.54 -44.13
C GLU A 122 1.07 -44.07 -44.02
N PRO A 123 0.14 -44.54 -43.14
CA PRO A 123 -1.31 -44.49 -43.42
C PRO A 123 -2.25 -44.25 -42.20
N ASP A 124 -3.48 -43.84 -42.54
CA ASP A 124 -4.75 -43.83 -41.78
C ASP A 124 -5.05 -45.17 -41.07
N PRO A 125 -5.81 -45.20 -39.94
CA PRO A 125 -7.27 -45.20 -40.06
C PRO A 125 -8.04 -44.43 -38.95
N GLU A 126 -9.10 -43.77 -39.41
CA GLU A 126 -10.39 -43.51 -38.77
C GLU A 126 -10.59 -44.02 -37.33
N SER A 127 -10.89 -43.09 -36.43
CA SER A 127 -11.62 -43.38 -35.19
C SER A 127 -12.53 -42.19 -34.86
N GLU A 128 -13.78 -42.25 -35.33
CA GLU A 128 -14.90 -41.61 -34.63
C GLU A 128 -15.14 -42.38 -33.31
N PRO A 129 -15.39 -41.67 -32.19
CA PRO A 129 -16.80 -41.47 -31.83
C PRO A 129 -17.13 -40.15 -31.11
N SER A 130 -18.23 -39.51 -31.53
CA SER A 130 -19.42 -39.06 -30.76
C SER A 130 -19.31 -38.25 -29.44
N PRO A 131 -20.39 -37.55 -28.99
CA PRO A 131 -20.38 -36.11 -28.72
C PRO A 131 -20.51 -35.71 -27.23
N GLU A 132 -20.23 -34.41 -26.98
CA GLU A 132 -20.64 -33.46 -25.91
C GLU A 132 -20.92 -33.95 -24.46
N PRO A 133 -20.52 -33.11 -23.47
CA PRO A 133 -21.58 -32.31 -22.85
C PRO A 133 -21.25 -30.81 -22.66
N GLU A 134 -22.29 -30.00 -22.83
CA GLU A 134 -22.39 -28.58 -22.50
C GLU A 134 -21.97 -28.28 -21.05
N PRO A 135 -21.25 -27.17 -20.79
CA PRO A 135 -21.08 -26.66 -19.44
C PRO A 135 -22.36 -25.93 -18.97
N GLU A 136 -22.96 -26.45 -17.90
CA GLU A 136 -24.07 -25.82 -17.18
C GLU A 136 -23.74 -24.36 -16.75
N PRO A 137 -24.69 -23.41 -16.87
CA PRO A 137 -24.55 -22.07 -16.33
C PRO A 137 -24.63 -22.11 -14.80
N ARG A 138 -23.52 -21.82 -14.12
CA ARG A 138 -23.51 -21.57 -12.67
C ARG A 138 -24.36 -20.36 -12.35
N SER A 139 -25.52 -20.63 -11.75
CA SER A 139 -26.43 -19.69 -11.13
C SER A 139 -25.73 -18.66 -10.24
N ALA A 140 -26.17 -17.42 -10.41
CA ALA A 140 -25.86 -16.27 -9.59
C ALA A 140 -26.11 -16.56 -8.10
N VAL A 141 -25.07 -16.41 -7.28
CA VAL A 141 -25.23 -16.28 -5.83
C VAL A 141 -25.58 -14.84 -5.52
N ALA A 142 -26.75 -14.64 -4.93
CA ALA A 142 -27.24 -13.36 -4.44
C ALA A 142 -26.28 -12.76 -3.40
N PRO A 143 -26.03 -11.43 -3.40
CA PRO A 143 -25.28 -10.79 -2.33
C PRO A 143 -26.12 -10.76 -1.06
N THR A 144 -25.59 -11.36 0.01
CA THR A 144 -26.03 -11.10 1.38
C THR A 144 -25.70 -9.65 1.77
N PRO A 145 -26.60 -8.92 2.43
CA PRO A 145 -26.30 -7.59 2.94
C PRO A 145 -25.38 -7.71 4.16
N VAL A 146 -24.13 -7.27 4.00
CA VAL A 146 -23.22 -7.09 5.14
C VAL A 146 -23.69 -5.85 5.89
N ALA A 147 -24.21 -6.08 7.10
CA ALA A 147 -24.62 -5.04 8.02
C ALA A 147 -23.46 -4.07 8.31
N GLU A 148 -23.75 -2.78 8.19
CA GLU A 148 -22.87 -1.67 8.54
C GLU A 148 -22.36 -1.80 9.98
N SER A 149 -21.08 -2.09 10.15
CA SER A 149 -20.37 -1.93 11.43
C SER A 149 -20.07 -0.44 11.66
N GLY A 150 -21.14 0.29 11.96
CA GLY A 150 -21.06 1.66 12.44
C GLY A 150 -20.84 1.69 13.95
N LYS A 151 -19.58 1.90 14.37
CA LYS A 151 -19.18 2.61 15.61
C LYS A 151 -20.11 2.47 16.83
N ARG A 152 -20.54 1.25 17.20
CA ARG A 152 -21.19 1.05 18.49
C ARG A 152 -20.13 0.73 19.52
N MET A 153 -20.05 1.56 20.55
CA MET A 153 -19.26 1.25 21.73
C MET A 153 -19.81 -0.03 22.35
N LEU A 154 -18.92 -1.00 22.64
CA LEU A 154 -19.28 -2.22 23.34
C LEU A 154 -20.01 -1.88 24.64
N THR A 155 -21.11 -2.58 24.89
CA THR A 155 -21.87 -2.47 26.14
C THR A 155 -21.08 -3.09 27.29
N ALA A 156 -21.44 -2.76 28.53
CA ALA A 156 -20.77 -3.29 29.72
C ALA A 156 -20.84 -4.83 29.81
N ALA A 157 -21.97 -5.42 29.42
CA ALA A 157 -22.17 -6.88 29.41
C ALA A 157 -21.28 -7.58 28.35
N GLU A 158 -21.09 -6.98 27.18
CA GLU A 158 -20.21 -7.52 26.14
C GLU A 158 -18.73 -7.46 26.54
N ARG A 159 -18.33 -6.44 27.31
CA ARG A 159 -16.96 -6.35 27.86
C ARG A 159 -16.67 -7.41 28.92
N GLU A 160 -17.65 -7.70 29.77
CA GLU A 160 -17.53 -8.72 30.81
C GLU A 160 -17.40 -10.13 30.21
N ALA A 161 -18.19 -10.45 29.17
CA ALA A 161 -18.09 -11.73 28.44
C ALA A 161 -16.72 -11.94 27.76
N LEU A 162 -16.00 -10.86 27.45
CA LEU A 162 -14.67 -10.89 26.83
C LEU A 162 -13.53 -10.82 27.86
N GLY A 163 -13.83 -10.83 29.16
CA GLY A 163 -12.82 -10.71 30.22
C GLY A 163 -12.08 -9.38 30.23
N LEU A 164 -12.67 -8.33 29.63
CA LEU A 164 -12.09 -6.99 29.60
C LEU A 164 -12.45 -6.22 30.88
N PRO A 165 -11.52 -5.45 31.47
CA PRO A 165 -11.79 -4.67 32.67
C PRO A 165 -12.92 -3.66 32.43
N VAL A 166 -13.94 -3.71 33.28
CA VAL A 166 -15.17 -2.89 33.19
C VAL A 166 -14.91 -1.43 33.57
N ASP A 167 -13.82 -1.16 34.29
CA ASP A 167 -13.38 0.18 34.67
C ASP A 167 -12.67 0.89 33.50
N GLY A 168 -13.46 1.55 32.65
CA GLY A 168 -12.95 2.54 31.72
C GLY A 168 -12.28 3.73 32.43
N PRO A 169 -11.43 4.51 31.73
CA PRO A 169 -10.79 5.68 32.31
C PRO A 169 -11.85 6.67 32.80
N ARG A 170 -11.87 6.90 34.11
CA ARG A 170 -12.67 7.96 34.75
C ARG A 170 -12.31 9.30 34.08
N PRO A 171 -13.28 10.09 33.60
CA PRO A 171 -12.97 11.41 33.05
C PRO A 171 -12.25 12.22 34.12
N ALA A 172 -11.04 12.68 33.79
CA ALA A 172 -10.23 13.47 34.69
C ALA A 172 -11.02 14.73 35.09
N ALA A 173 -11.30 14.85 36.39
CA ALA A 173 -11.93 16.03 36.95
C ALA A 173 -11.10 17.27 36.56
N ALA A 174 -11.74 18.22 35.89
CA ALA A 174 -11.15 19.50 35.50
C ALA A 174 -10.55 20.22 36.71
N LYS A 175 -9.22 20.23 36.82
CA LYS A 175 -8.52 21.06 37.80
C LYS A 175 -8.63 22.52 37.37
N ARG A 176 -9.57 23.23 38.00
CA ARG A 176 -9.64 24.70 38.02
C ARG A 176 -8.37 25.25 38.66
N GLY A 177 -7.71 26.15 37.93
CA GLY A 177 -7.09 27.37 38.47
C GLY A 177 -5.77 27.25 39.23
N VAL A 178 -4.68 27.70 38.59
CA VAL A 178 -3.72 28.60 39.23
C VAL A 178 -3.35 29.69 38.23
N ALA A 179 -3.77 30.91 38.54
CA ALA A 179 -3.36 32.12 37.85
C ALA A 179 -1.89 32.43 38.18
N ALA A 180 -1.01 32.40 37.18
CA ALA A 180 0.33 32.96 37.31
C ALA A 180 0.32 34.39 36.72
N ARG A 181 0.25 35.37 37.62
CA ARG A 181 0.60 36.76 37.34
C ARG A 181 2.06 36.81 36.87
N PHE A 182 2.30 37.24 35.63
CA PHE A 182 3.61 37.76 35.24
C PHE A 182 3.47 39.24 34.88
N SER A 183 3.63 40.05 35.91
CA SER A 183 3.72 41.50 35.82
C SER A 183 5.08 41.93 35.26
N ARG A 184 5.03 42.68 34.16
CA ARG A 184 5.94 43.76 33.74
C ARG A 184 7.18 44.00 34.61
N ARG A 185 8.36 44.00 33.99
CA ARG A 185 9.35 45.07 34.20
C ARG A 185 10.07 45.43 32.89
N ARG A 186 9.73 46.64 32.41
CA ARG A 186 10.52 47.46 31.49
C ARG A 186 11.84 47.88 32.16
N ALA A 187 12.84 48.15 31.31
CA ALA A 187 13.70 49.34 31.30
C ALA A 187 15.23 49.08 31.38
N GLY A 188 15.96 49.81 30.52
CA GLY A 188 17.42 49.96 30.50
C GLY A 188 18.00 49.53 29.15
N SER A 189 18.03 50.33 28.08
CA SER A 189 18.70 51.64 27.91
C SER A 189 20.14 51.62 28.41
N GLY A 190 21.10 51.44 27.49
CA GLY A 190 22.52 51.56 27.76
C GLY A 190 23.34 51.66 26.48
N ARG A 191 23.29 52.84 25.84
CA ARG A 191 24.12 53.26 24.71
C ARG A 191 25.34 53.99 25.27
N ALA A 192 26.56 53.53 24.96
CA ALA A 192 27.81 54.29 25.07
C ALA A 192 28.82 53.62 24.14
N ARG A 193 29.07 54.23 22.97
CA ARG A 193 30.27 55.00 22.58
C ARG A 193 31.30 54.12 21.89
#